data_AF-A0A0A2J3X5-F1
#
_entry.id   AF-A0A0A2J3X5-F1
#
_cell.length_a   1.000
_cell.length_b   1.000
_cell.length_c   1.000
_cell.angle_alpha   90.00
_cell.angle_beta   90.00
_cell.angle_gamma   90.00
#
_symmetry.space_group_name_H-M   'P 1'
#
loop_
_entity.id
_entity.type
_entity.pdbx_description
1 polymer ?
#
loop_
_entity_poly.entity_id
_entity_poly.type
_entity_poly.pdbx_seq_one_letter_code
_entity_poly.pdbx_strand_id
1 'polypeptide(L)'
;MVGVRNGRQTLAFLSAIDFLTGDVLISRYVNPSEEVVDWRYKFSGVTQAIMASAVASGAAFKSWREARDALWDFMDDSTVLVGHSLHFDLEVLGISHAKVVDSAILTSETVYPSIPSTKPLTRQWGLKRLAKDLLDLDIQAGNCGHNALEDAYAARDVVIWCIRNPEDLKVWAVNAQLQEEQRLAQNRQRNGKGRSKGKFPATQSTQKWGHNTGFYESSEEIRWSDFAEELGWPDGYDPWSD
;
A
#
# COMPACT_ATOMS: atom_id res chain seq x y z
N MET A 1 6.37 -2.74 11.45
CA MET A 1 7.46 -1.78 11.13
C MET A 1 7.24 -0.45 11.85
N VAL A 2 8.31 0.35 12.02
CA VAL A 2 8.29 1.70 12.63
C VAL A 2 9.00 2.71 11.73
N GLY A 3 8.74 4.00 11.90
CA GLY A 3 9.31 5.08 11.10
C GLY A 3 10.66 5.59 11.63
N VAL A 4 11.60 5.79 10.72
CA VAL A 4 12.92 6.39 10.98
C VAL A 4 13.09 7.67 10.16
N ARG A 5 14.23 8.35 10.29
CA ARG A 5 14.50 9.61 9.56
C ARG A 5 14.37 9.45 8.03
N ASN A 6 14.11 10.57 7.35
CA ASN A 6 13.99 10.67 5.90
C ASN A 6 12.83 9.85 5.31
N GLY A 7 11.74 9.67 6.06
CA GLY A 7 10.54 8.95 5.59
C GLY A 7 10.73 7.44 5.43
N ARG A 8 11.89 6.89 5.81
CA ARG A 8 12.16 5.46 5.78
C ARG A 8 11.50 4.74 6.95
N GLN A 9 11.51 3.42 6.86
CA GLN A 9 10.94 2.53 7.87
C GLN A 9 11.91 1.39 8.17
N THR A 10 11.77 0.81 9.37
CA THR A 10 12.61 -0.27 9.85
C THR A 10 11.79 -1.30 10.62
N LEU A 11 12.38 -2.48 10.81
CA LEU A 11 11.74 -3.61 11.47
C LEU A 11 11.76 -3.41 13.00
N ALA A 12 10.62 -3.68 13.64
CA ALA A 12 10.47 -3.60 15.10
C ALA A 12 9.91 -4.89 15.72
N PHE A 13 9.28 -5.74 14.91
CA PHE A 13 8.73 -7.01 15.31
C PHE A 13 8.67 -7.90 14.07
N LEU A 14 8.97 -9.19 14.24
CA LEU A 14 8.91 -10.20 13.19
C LEU A 14 8.09 -11.39 13.69
N SER A 15 7.11 -11.80 12.90
CA SER A 15 6.38 -13.06 13.08
C SER A 15 6.52 -13.91 11.82
N ALA A 16 6.80 -15.20 11.99
CA ALA A 16 6.80 -16.20 10.95
C ALA A 16 6.17 -17.49 11.49
N ILE A 17 5.36 -18.14 10.66
CA ILE A 17 4.66 -19.38 10.99
C ILE A 17 4.91 -20.39 9.88
N ASP A 18 4.88 -21.68 10.21
CA ASP A 18 4.85 -22.73 9.21
C ASP A 18 3.47 -22.78 8.54
N PHE A 19 3.45 -22.83 7.21
CA PHE A 19 2.22 -22.72 6.44
C PHE A 19 1.30 -23.94 6.62
N LEU A 20 1.86 -25.14 6.77
CA LEU A 20 1.08 -26.39 6.77
C LEU A 20 0.59 -26.77 8.17
N THR A 21 1.47 -26.67 9.16
CA THR A 21 1.20 -27.02 10.55
C THR A 21 0.58 -25.86 11.31
N GLY A 22 0.92 -24.62 10.95
CA GLY A 22 0.60 -23.43 11.73
C GLY A 22 1.52 -23.21 12.92
N ASP A 23 2.61 -23.95 13.07
CA ASP A 23 3.55 -23.75 14.16
C ASP A 23 4.21 -22.37 14.09
N VAL A 24 4.40 -21.74 15.25
CA VAL A 24 5.09 -20.44 15.33
C VAL A 24 6.59 -20.68 15.26
N LEU A 25 7.21 -20.23 14.17
CA LEU A 25 8.65 -20.34 13.94
C LEU A 25 9.40 -19.18 14.59
N ILE A 26 8.89 -17.96 14.39
CA ILE A 26 9.44 -16.72 14.96
C ILE A 26 8.28 -15.85 15.43
N SER A 27 8.39 -15.26 16.61
CA SER A 27 7.51 -14.18 17.07
C SER A 27 8.28 -13.36 18.08
N ARG A 28 8.98 -12.33 17.62
CA ARG A 28 9.99 -11.63 18.43
C ARG A 28 10.16 -10.17 18.05
N TYR A 29 10.48 -9.35 19.05
CA TYR A 29 10.89 -7.97 18.84
C TYR A 29 12.21 -7.89 18.07
N VAL A 30 12.39 -6.79 17.33
CA VAL A 30 13.63 -6.48 16.62
C VAL A 30 14.05 -5.10 17.04
N ASN A 31 15.22 -4.97 17.68
CA ASN A 31 15.74 -3.68 18.08
C ASN A 31 16.14 -2.86 16.84
N PRO A 32 15.49 -1.72 16.57
CA PRO A 32 15.86 -0.88 15.44
C PRO A 32 17.31 -0.40 15.58
N SER A 33 18.13 -0.61 14.55
CA SER A 33 19.52 -0.12 14.55
C SER A 33 19.62 1.39 14.34
N GLU A 34 18.54 2.02 13.91
CA GLU A 34 18.43 3.44 13.64
C GLU A 34 17.48 4.12 14.64
N GLU A 35 17.64 5.43 14.83
CA GLU A 35 16.75 6.20 15.69
C GLU A 35 15.32 6.22 15.15
N VAL A 36 14.38 5.72 15.96
CA VAL A 36 12.94 5.72 15.65
C VAL A 36 12.35 7.09 15.92
N VAL A 37 11.79 7.72 14.89
CA VAL A 37 11.11 9.02 14.98
C VAL A 37 9.59 8.87 15.15
N ASP A 38 9.03 7.74 14.71
CA ASP A 38 7.60 7.44 14.84
C ASP A 38 7.39 5.94 15.06
N TRP A 39 6.91 5.57 16.24
CA TRP A 39 6.62 4.18 16.58
C TRP A 39 5.37 3.62 15.90
N ARG A 40 4.52 4.47 15.30
CA ARG A 40 3.30 4.06 14.59
C ARG A 40 2.41 3.11 15.41
N TYR A 41 2.27 3.37 16.71
CA TYR A 41 1.68 2.43 17.67
C TYR A 41 0.33 1.84 17.21
N LYS A 42 -0.54 2.65 16.60
CA LYS A 42 -1.83 2.21 16.06
C LYS A 42 -1.74 1.09 15.00
N PHE A 43 -0.59 0.93 14.37
CA PHE A 43 -0.31 -0.10 13.37
C PHE A 43 0.69 -1.12 13.90
N SER A 44 1.75 -0.69 14.59
CA SER A 44 2.84 -1.57 15.02
C SER A 44 2.56 -2.32 16.32
N GLY A 45 1.72 -1.78 17.21
CA GLY A 45 1.58 -2.27 18.59
C GLY A 45 2.82 -2.09 19.46
N VAL A 46 3.87 -1.41 18.97
CA VAL A 46 5.14 -1.24 19.68
C VAL A 46 5.30 0.20 20.17
N THR A 47 5.78 0.35 21.41
CA THR A 47 6.21 1.64 21.97
C THR A 47 7.69 1.58 22.32
N GLN A 48 8.32 2.75 22.50
CA GLN A 48 9.71 2.82 22.96
C GLN A 48 9.94 2.08 24.28
N ALA A 49 9.01 2.21 25.23
CA ALA A 49 9.10 1.55 26.53
C ALA A 49 9.02 0.02 26.41
N ILE A 50 8.12 -0.48 25.55
CA ILE A 50 8.00 -1.92 25.26
C ILE A 50 9.30 -2.43 24.63
N MET A 51 9.85 -1.73 23.64
CA MET A 51 11.09 -2.13 22.99
C MET A 51 12.28 -2.12 23.96
N ALA A 52 12.40 -1.09 24.80
CA ALA A 52 13.45 -1.03 25.82
C ALA A 52 13.38 -2.20 26.81
N SER A 53 12.18 -2.57 27.25
CA SER A 53 11.95 -3.75 28.10
C SER A 53 12.29 -5.06 27.37
N ALA A 54 11.92 -5.18 26.10
CA ALA A 54 12.24 -6.35 25.28
C ALA A 54 13.75 -6.51 25.07
N VAL A 55 14.48 -5.41 24.86
CA VAL A 55 15.95 -5.43 24.77
C VAL A 55 16.58 -5.82 26.11
N ALA A 56 16.14 -5.23 27.22
CA ALA A 56 16.68 -5.51 28.56
C ALA A 56 16.46 -6.96 29.01
N SER A 57 15.33 -7.57 28.63
CA SER A 57 15.00 -8.97 28.94
C SER A 57 15.60 -9.98 27.96
N GLY A 58 16.24 -9.53 26.88
CA GLY A 58 16.72 -10.41 25.81
C GLY A 58 15.60 -10.95 24.91
N ALA A 59 14.38 -10.41 24.98
CA ALA A 59 13.26 -10.77 24.13
C ALA A 59 13.29 -10.11 22.73
N ALA A 60 14.34 -9.34 22.40
CA ALA A 60 14.52 -8.73 21.09
C ALA A 60 15.79 -9.25 20.38
N PHE A 61 15.71 -9.42 19.06
CA PHE A 61 16.91 -9.48 18.22
C PHE A 61 17.63 -8.13 18.27
N LYS A 62 18.97 -8.12 18.17
CA LYS A 62 19.78 -6.90 18.27
C LYS A 62 19.65 -6.00 17.04
N SER A 63 19.28 -6.58 15.89
CA SER A 63 19.11 -5.86 14.63
C SER A 63 18.21 -6.63 13.66
N TRP A 64 17.79 -5.95 12.59
CA TRP A 64 17.07 -6.60 11.48
C TRP A 64 17.91 -7.68 10.78
N ARG A 65 19.25 -7.57 10.80
CA ARG A 65 20.14 -8.58 10.21
C ARG A 65 20.06 -9.89 11.00
N GLU A 66 20.10 -9.82 12.32
CA GLU A 66 19.96 -11.01 13.17
C GLU A 66 18.55 -11.63 13.05
N ALA A 67 17.52 -10.80 12.93
CA ALA A 67 16.17 -11.29 12.67
C ALA A 67 16.06 -12.01 11.30
N ARG A 68 16.75 -11.48 10.27
CA ARG A 68 16.86 -12.13 8.96
C ARG A 68 17.65 -13.43 9.03
N ASP A 69 18.79 -13.44 9.72
CA ASP A 69 19.61 -14.62 9.84
C ASP A 69 18.82 -15.75 10.53
N ALA A 70 18.04 -15.43 11.57
CA ALA A 70 17.12 -16.36 12.20
C ALA A 70 15.99 -16.82 11.26
N LEU A 71 15.52 -15.96 10.35
CA LEU A 71 14.53 -16.35 9.34
C LEU A 71 15.12 -17.35 8.33
N TRP A 72 16.39 -17.17 7.92
CA TRP A 72 17.09 -18.07 7.00
C TRP A 72 17.29 -19.49 7.56
N ASP A 73 17.24 -19.69 8.88
CA ASP A 73 17.24 -21.04 9.45
C ASP A 73 15.98 -21.85 9.06
N PHE A 74 14.92 -21.17 8.62
CA PHE A 74 13.64 -21.78 8.24
C PHE A 74 13.31 -21.67 6.75
N MET A 75 14.12 -20.96 5.96
CA MET A 75 13.83 -20.74 4.54
C MET A 75 15.08 -20.70 3.67
N ASP A 76 14.91 -21.13 2.43
CA ASP A 76 15.89 -21.07 1.36
C ASP A 76 15.28 -20.47 0.08
N ASP A 77 16.03 -20.51 -1.03
CA ASP A 77 15.57 -20.07 -2.35
C ASP A 77 14.44 -20.94 -2.91
N SER A 78 14.28 -22.15 -2.39
CA SER A 78 13.28 -23.11 -2.82
C SER A 78 11.94 -22.95 -2.09
N THR A 79 11.97 -22.36 -0.89
CA THR A 79 10.84 -22.13 0.02
C THR A 79 9.85 -21.14 -0.59
N VAL A 80 8.55 -21.35 -0.39
CA VAL A 80 7.50 -20.41 -0.84
C VAL A 80 7.10 -19.52 0.33
N LEU A 81 7.25 -18.20 0.18
CA LEU A 81 6.78 -17.25 1.19
C LEU A 81 5.33 -16.88 0.94
N VAL A 82 4.53 -16.90 2.00
CA VAL A 82 3.11 -16.54 1.95
C VAL A 82 2.85 -15.37 2.87
N GLY A 83 2.11 -14.36 2.41
CA GLY A 83 1.79 -13.20 3.24
C GLY A 83 0.88 -12.19 2.55
N HIS A 84 0.94 -10.95 3.01
CA HIS A 84 0.09 -9.86 2.51
C HIS A 84 0.89 -8.58 2.31
N SER A 85 1.01 -8.11 1.07
CA SER A 85 1.90 -6.99 0.72
C SER A 85 3.34 -7.21 1.19
N LEU A 86 3.86 -8.43 1.04
CA LEU A 86 5.15 -8.88 1.59
C LEU A 86 6.35 -8.06 1.13
N HIS A 87 6.26 -7.37 -0.01
CA HIS A 87 7.34 -6.52 -0.49
C HIS A 87 7.80 -5.48 0.54
N PHE A 88 6.89 -4.95 1.37
CA PHE A 88 7.27 -4.02 2.45
C PHE A 88 8.11 -4.73 3.53
N ASP A 89 7.75 -5.96 3.90
CA ASP A 89 8.47 -6.74 4.90
C ASP A 89 9.84 -7.20 4.39
N LEU A 90 9.89 -7.68 3.15
CA LEU A 90 11.12 -8.11 2.48
C LEU A 90 12.09 -6.94 2.26
N GLU A 91 11.59 -5.74 1.96
CA GLU A 91 12.41 -4.53 1.82
C GLU A 91 13.14 -4.20 3.14
N VAL A 92 12.42 -4.17 4.27
CA VAL A 92 13.05 -3.84 5.57
C VAL A 92 13.96 -4.95 6.09
N LEU A 93 13.73 -6.19 5.66
CA LEU A 93 14.64 -7.31 5.90
C LEU A 93 15.81 -7.33 4.90
N GLY A 94 15.78 -6.55 3.83
CA GLY A 94 16.79 -6.61 2.76
C GLY A 94 16.88 -8.00 2.12
N ILE A 95 15.72 -8.59 1.83
CA ILE A 95 15.57 -9.90 1.18
C ILE A 95 14.97 -9.69 -0.22
N SER A 96 15.51 -10.39 -1.20
CA SER A 96 14.89 -10.56 -2.52
C SER A 96 14.58 -12.04 -2.69
N HIS A 97 13.30 -12.37 -2.91
CA HIS A 97 12.85 -13.75 -3.00
C HIS A 97 11.90 -13.96 -4.17
N ALA A 98 12.17 -14.99 -4.98
CA ALA A 98 11.43 -15.22 -6.23
C ALA A 98 10.10 -15.95 -6.03
N LYS A 99 9.99 -16.76 -4.97
CA LYS A 99 8.83 -17.64 -4.74
C LYS A 99 7.93 -17.04 -3.65
N VAL A 100 7.00 -16.20 -4.07
CA VAL A 100 6.08 -15.50 -3.16
C VAL A 100 4.64 -15.71 -3.61
N VAL A 101 3.77 -16.02 -2.65
CA VAL A 101 2.31 -15.96 -2.79
C VAL A 101 1.81 -14.83 -1.91
N ASP A 102 1.47 -13.71 -2.53
CA ASP A 102 0.94 -12.54 -1.83
C ASP A 102 -0.58 -12.49 -1.97
N SER A 103 -1.30 -12.54 -0.86
CA SER A 103 -2.76 -12.51 -0.83
C SER A 103 -3.36 -11.24 -1.45
N ALA A 104 -2.67 -10.09 -1.36
CA ALA A 104 -3.13 -8.85 -1.98
C ALA A 104 -3.03 -8.95 -3.51
N ILE A 105 -1.93 -9.51 -4.03
CA ILE A 105 -1.73 -9.70 -5.47
C ILE A 105 -2.70 -10.75 -6.00
N LEU A 106 -2.75 -11.93 -5.36
CA LEU A 106 -3.60 -13.06 -5.74
C LEU A 106 -5.07 -12.63 -5.92
N THR A 107 -5.61 -11.93 -4.93
CA THR A 107 -7.01 -11.46 -4.97
C THR A 107 -7.22 -10.37 -6.02
N SER A 108 -6.27 -9.45 -6.18
CA SER A 108 -6.34 -8.40 -7.20
C SER A 108 -6.27 -8.89 -8.62
N GLU A 109 -5.39 -9.85 -8.91
CA GLU A 109 -5.31 -10.48 -10.24
C GLU A 109 -6.58 -11.27 -10.55
N THR A 110 -7.21 -11.86 -9.53
CA THR A 110 -8.50 -12.54 -9.70
C THR A 110 -9.63 -11.56 -10.03
N VAL A 111 -9.60 -10.34 -9.45
CA VAL A 111 -10.58 -9.29 -9.76
C VAL A 111 -10.32 -8.65 -11.13
N TYR A 112 -9.05 -8.51 -11.51
CA TYR A 112 -8.65 -7.88 -12.77
C TYR A 112 -7.81 -8.81 -13.64
N PRO A 113 -8.37 -9.94 -14.12
CA PRO A 113 -7.61 -10.96 -14.85
C PRO A 113 -7.10 -10.49 -16.21
N SER A 114 -7.62 -9.38 -16.73
CA SER A 114 -7.21 -8.79 -18.00
C SER A 114 -5.99 -7.86 -17.90
N ILE A 115 -5.55 -7.51 -16.68
CA ILE A 115 -4.35 -6.69 -16.48
C ILE A 115 -3.13 -7.60 -16.58
N PRO A 116 -2.20 -7.37 -17.53
CA PRO A 116 -0.95 -8.13 -17.58
C PRO A 116 -0.15 -7.95 -16.29
N SER A 117 0.55 -8.99 -15.84
CA SER A 117 1.39 -8.95 -14.63
C SER A 117 2.51 -7.91 -14.68
N THR A 118 2.85 -7.40 -15.86
CA THR A 118 3.84 -6.32 -16.06
C THR A 118 3.27 -4.93 -15.79
N LYS A 119 1.95 -4.79 -15.63
CA LYS A 119 1.29 -3.52 -15.34
C LYS A 119 0.90 -3.44 -13.86
N PRO A 120 0.90 -2.25 -13.27
CA PRO A 120 0.46 -2.08 -11.89
C PRO A 120 -1.01 -2.49 -11.75
N LEU A 121 -1.29 -3.20 -10.65
CA LEU A 121 -2.65 -3.56 -10.27
C LEU A 121 -3.46 -2.28 -10.03
N THR A 122 -4.71 -2.26 -10.50
CA THR A 122 -5.58 -1.09 -10.35
C THR A 122 -5.95 -0.84 -8.88
N ARG A 123 -6.11 -1.92 -8.12
CA ARG A 123 -6.46 -1.86 -6.70
C ARG A 123 -6.00 -3.12 -5.99
N GLN A 124 -5.61 -2.95 -4.72
CA GLN A 124 -5.38 -4.03 -3.77
C GLN A 124 -6.35 -3.90 -2.59
N TRP A 125 -6.80 -5.06 -2.09
CA TRP A 125 -7.66 -5.15 -0.91
C TRP A 125 -6.78 -5.42 0.31
N GLY A 126 -6.96 -4.65 1.38
CA GLY A 126 -6.19 -4.84 2.60
C GLY A 126 -6.59 -6.11 3.35
N LEU A 127 -5.65 -6.68 4.12
CA LEU A 127 -5.82 -7.95 4.83
C LEU A 127 -7.09 -7.99 5.70
N LYS A 128 -7.36 -6.93 6.47
CA LYS A 128 -8.57 -6.84 7.30
C LYS A 128 -9.86 -7.00 6.49
N ARG A 129 -9.91 -6.43 5.28
CA ARG A 129 -11.07 -6.57 4.40
C ARG A 129 -11.18 -7.98 3.85
N LEU A 130 -10.06 -8.58 3.43
CA LEU A 130 -10.03 -9.94 2.90
C LEU A 130 -10.40 -10.98 3.97
N ALA A 131 -9.84 -10.86 5.18
CA ALA A 131 -10.18 -11.71 6.31
C ALA A 131 -11.67 -11.65 6.63
N LYS A 132 -12.26 -10.44 6.61
CA LYS A 132 -13.69 -10.28 6.85
C LYS A 132 -14.55 -10.86 5.72
N ASP A 133 -14.22 -10.54 4.47
CA ASP A 133 -15.05 -10.93 3.33
C ASP A 133 -14.99 -12.44 3.04
N LEU A 134 -13.81 -13.05 3.19
CA LEU A 134 -13.57 -14.43 2.76
C LEU A 134 -13.64 -15.44 3.91
N LEU A 135 -13.26 -15.04 5.13
CA LEU A 135 -13.20 -15.91 6.30
C LEU A 135 -14.25 -15.58 7.36
N ASP A 136 -15.01 -14.49 7.18
CA ASP A 136 -15.86 -13.88 8.23
C ASP A 136 -15.09 -13.60 9.54
N LEU A 137 -13.80 -13.24 9.41
CA LEU A 137 -12.90 -13.03 10.53
C LEU A 137 -12.62 -11.52 10.74
N ASP A 138 -12.94 -11.03 11.93
CA ASP A 138 -12.62 -9.67 12.35
C ASP A 138 -11.24 -9.60 13.03
N ILE A 139 -10.20 -9.29 12.24
CA ILE A 139 -8.84 -9.04 12.74
C ILE A 139 -8.60 -7.56 13.05
N GLN A 140 -7.55 -7.25 13.82
CA GLN A 140 -7.16 -5.87 14.13
C GLN A 140 -8.35 -5.07 14.73
N ALA A 141 -9.15 -5.72 15.60
CA ALA A 141 -10.37 -5.16 16.16
C ALA A 141 -10.14 -4.27 17.40
N GLY A 142 -8.93 -4.30 17.97
CA GLY A 142 -8.55 -3.53 19.17
C GLY A 142 -7.89 -2.18 18.88
N ASN A 143 -7.64 -1.41 19.96
CA ASN A 143 -6.94 -0.13 19.91
C ASN A 143 -5.42 -0.25 20.20
N CYS A 144 -4.91 -1.47 20.36
CA CYS A 144 -3.56 -1.75 20.83
C CYS A 144 -2.52 -1.94 19.71
N GLY A 145 -2.77 -1.40 18.52
CA GLY A 145 -1.98 -1.71 17.34
C GLY A 145 -2.33 -3.06 16.73
N HIS A 146 -1.71 -3.39 15.60
CA HIS A 146 -1.91 -4.69 14.96
C HIS A 146 -0.99 -5.73 15.60
N ASN A 147 -1.41 -6.99 15.56
CA ASN A 147 -0.61 -8.11 16.02
C ASN A 147 -0.03 -8.83 14.80
N ALA A 148 1.29 -8.80 14.63
CA ALA A 148 1.96 -9.41 13.49
C ALA A 148 1.72 -10.92 13.37
N LEU A 149 1.51 -11.62 14.50
CA LEU A 149 1.18 -13.04 14.50
C LEU A 149 -0.27 -13.29 14.03
N GLU A 150 -1.23 -12.47 14.47
CA GLU A 150 -2.61 -12.49 13.96
C GLU A 150 -2.62 -12.24 12.44
N ASP A 151 -1.88 -11.24 11.99
CA ASP A 151 -1.78 -10.89 10.57
C ASP A 151 -1.15 -12.03 9.74
N ALA A 152 -0.13 -12.72 10.27
CA ALA A 152 0.50 -13.87 9.62
C ALA A 152 -0.49 -15.04 9.45
N TYR A 153 -1.26 -15.38 10.48
CA TYR A 153 -2.30 -16.41 10.39
C TYR A 153 -3.42 -15.99 9.43
N ALA A 154 -3.89 -14.76 9.50
CA ALA A 154 -4.95 -14.27 8.63
C ALA A 154 -4.52 -14.30 7.15
N ALA A 155 -3.29 -13.90 6.84
CA ALA A 155 -2.76 -13.95 5.48
C ALA A 155 -2.67 -15.39 4.96
N ARG A 156 -2.18 -16.32 5.80
CA ARG A 156 -2.15 -17.76 5.50
C ARG A 156 -3.56 -18.29 5.19
N ASP A 157 -4.51 -18.01 6.07
CA ASP A 157 -5.86 -18.55 5.97
C ASP A 157 -6.63 -17.99 4.78
N VAL A 158 -6.42 -16.72 4.43
CA VAL A 158 -6.94 -16.13 3.19
C VAL A 158 -6.43 -16.88 1.97
N VAL A 159 -5.12 -17.17 1.89
CA VAL A 159 -4.54 -17.92 0.76
C VAL A 159 -5.08 -19.35 0.70
N ILE A 160 -5.16 -20.04 1.85
CA ILE A 160 -5.76 -21.38 1.93
C ILE A 160 -7.21 -21.36 1.44
N TRP A 161 -7.99 -20.37 1.86
CA TRP A 161 -9.38 -20.23 1.43
C TRP A 161 -9.49 -20.03 -0.09
N CYS A 162 -8.65 -19.16 -0.67
CA CYS A 162 -8.60 -18.94 -2.11
C CYS A 162 -8.30 -20.22 -2.89
N ILE A 163 -7.37 -21.05 -2.39
CA ILE A 163 -6.99 -22.33 -3.02
C ILE A 163 -8.12 -23.35 -2.92
N ARG A 164 -8.82 -23.40 -1.78
CA ARG A 164 -9.87 -24.40 -1.52
C ARG A 164 -11.22 -24.06 -2.15
N ASN A 165 -11.50 -22.77 -2.38
CA ASN A 165 -12.81 -22.30 -2.84
C ASN A 165 -12.68 -21.42 -4.11
N PRO A 166 -12.16 -21.96 -5.23
CA PRO A 166 -11.91 -21.17 -6.44
C PRO A 166 -13.17 -20.56 -7.07
N GLU A 167 -14.32 -21.25 -6.98
CA GLU A 167 -15.58 -20.71 -7.52
C GLU A 167 -16.14 -19.58 -6.65
N ASP A 168 -16.09 -19.71 -5.33
CA ASP A 168 -16.50 -18.65 -4.41
C ASP A 168 -15.59 -17.43 -4.52
N LEU A 169 -14.28 -17.65 -4.75
CA LEU A 169 -13.33 -16.57 -5.01
C LEU A 169 -13.71 -15.79 -6.28
N LYS A 170 -14.12 -16.46 -7.35
CA LYS A 170 -14.61 -15.79 -8.59
C LYS A 170 -15.87 -14.97 -8.30
N VAL A 171 -16.82 -15.52 -7.54
CA VAL A 171 -18.04 -14.79 -7.16
C VAL A 171 -17.71 -13.56 -6.33
N TRP A 172 -16.83 -13.70 -5.33
CA TRP A 172 -16.32 -12.58 -4.55
C TRP A 172 -15.65 -11.53 -5.44
N ALA A 173 -14.84 -11.96 -6.40
CA ALA A 173 -14.07 -11.08 -7.27
C ALA A 173 -14.98 -10.20 -8.15
N VAL A 174 -16.03 -10.79 -8.75
CA VAL A 174 -17.04 -10.03 -9.51
C VAL A 174 -17.73 -8.99 -8.63
N ASN A 175 -18.11 -9.36 -7.40
CA ASN A 175 -18.73 -8.44 -6.46
C ASN A 175 -17.77 -7.31 -6.05
N ALA A 176 -16.50 -7.65 -5.81
CA ALA A 176 -15.46 -6.69 -5.45
C ALA A 176 -15.18 -5.70 -6.59
N GLN A 177 -15.23 -6.15 -7.85
CA GLN A 177 -15.11 -5.30 -9.04
C GLN A 177 -16.26 -4.30 -9.12
N LEU A 178 -17.51 -4.78 -8.98
CA LEU A 178 -18.71 -3.94 -9.01
C LEU A 178 -18.69 -2.87 -7.92
N GLN A 179 -18.28 -3.24 -6.70
CA GLN A 179 -18.14 -2.28 -5.59
C GLN A 179 -17.11 -1.18 -5.91
N GLU A 180 -16.01 -1.52 -6.56
CA GLU A 180 -15.00 -0.54 -6.95
C GLU A 180 -15.49 0.39 -8.05
N GLU A 181 -16.20 -0.13 -9.06
CA GLU A 181 -16.82 0.69 -10.10
C GLU A 181 -17.83 1.69 -9.52
N GLN A 182 -18.66 1.23 -8.57
CA GLN A 182 -19.60 2.08 -7.84
C GLN A 182 -18.87 3.17 -7.03
N ARG A 183 -17.79 2.80 -6.32
CA ARG A 183 -16.96 3.75 -5.56
C ARG A 183 -16.38 4.84 -6.46
N LEU A 184 -15.84 4.44 -7.63
CA LEU A 184 -15.28 5.38 -8.61
C LEU A 184 -16.36 6.28 -9.22
N ALA A 185 -17.54 5.74 -9.53
CA ALA A 185 -18.67 6.54 -10.03
C ALA A 185 -19.15 7.58 -9.01
N GLN A 186 -19.27 7.19 -7.74
CA GLN A 186 -19.63 8.11 -6.64
C GLN A 186 -18.59 9.21 -6.46
N ASN A 187 -17.30 8.88 -6.51
CA ASN A 187 -16.23 9.88 -6.43
C ASN A 187 -16.27 10.88 -7.60
N ARG A 188 -16.54 10.42 -8.83
CA ARG A 188 -16.73 11.30 -9.99
C ARG A 188 -17.91 12.26 -9.81
N GLN A 189 -19.04 11.78 -9.29
CA GLN A 189 -20.21 12.63 -9.02
C GLN A 189 -19.94 13.70 -7.96
N ARG A 190 -19.20 13.36 -6.89
CA ARG A 190 -18.80 14.32 -5.85
C ARG A 190 -17.89 15.41 -6.41
N ASN A 191 -16.89 15.03 -7.19
CA ASN A 191 -15.93 15.98 -7.76
C ASN A 191 -16.56 16.85 -8.87
N GLY A 192 -17.50 16.31 -9.65
CA GLY A 192 -18.26 17.08 -10.65
C GLY A 192 -19.19 18.15 -10.05
N LYS A 193 -19.78 17.88 -8.89
CA LYS A 193 -20.61 18.86 -8.15
C LYS A 193 -19.81 19.99 -7.50
N GLY A 194 -18.51 19.81 -7.29
CA GLY A 194 -17.62 20.84 -6.74
C GLY A 194 -17.28 21.97 -7.72
N ARG A 195 -17.27 21.71 -9.03
CA ARG A 195 -16.95 22.71 -10.07
C ARG A 195 -18.11 23.63 -10.46
N SER A 196 -19.34 23.36 -10.00
CA SER A 196 -20.57 24.07 -10.42
C SER A 196 -21.10 25.10 -9.40
N LYS A 197 -20.35 25.44 -8.35
CA LYS A 197 -20.78 26.41 -7.31
C LYS A 197 -19.87 27.66 -7.16
N GLY A 198 -19.28 28.14 -8.24
CA GLY A 198 -18.75 29.51 -8.32
C GLY A 198 -19.80 30.47 -8.86
N LYS A 199 -20.70 30.99 -8.01
CA LYS A 199 -21.50 32.18 -8.35
C LYS A 199 -20.60 33.41 -8.15
N PHE A 200 -20.10 33.99 -9.24
CA PHE A 200 -19.50 35.32 -9.19
C PHE A 200 -20.58 36.35 -8.78
N PRO A 201 -20.36 37.20 -7.77
CA PRO A 201 -21.32 38.22 -7.39
C PRO A 201 -21.38 39.35 -8.44
N ALA A 202 -22.61 39.83 -8.68
CA ALA A 202 -22.92 40.87 -9.65
C ALA A 202 -22.31 42.24 -9.28
N THR A 203 -21.77 42.90 -10.30
CA THR A 203 -21.02 44.15 -10.29
C THR A 203 -21.87 45.38 -9.92
N GLN A 204 -21.32 46.33 -9.15
CA GLN A 204 -21.76 47.74 -9.15
C GLN A 204 -20.62 48.66 -9.61
N SER A 205 -20.90 49.37 -10.72
CA SER A 205 -20.44 50.68 -11.25
C SER A 205 -19.57 51.55 -10.31
N THR A 206 -18.56 52.37 -10.67
CA THR A 206 -17.90 52.88 -11.91
C THR A 206 -16.72 53.78 -11.47
N GLN A 207 -15.64 53.96 -12.25
CA GLN A 207 -15.32 55.22 -12.96
C GLN A 207 -14.17 55.04 -13.98
N LYS A 208 -14.35 55.62 -15.16
CA LYS A 208 -13.54 55.49 -16.39
C LYS A 208 -12.20 56.22 -16.32
N TRP A 209 -11.16 55.59 -16.87
CA TRP A 209 -10.15 56.24 -17.72
C TRP A 209 -9.98 55.41 -18.99
N GLY A 210 -10.18 56.05 -20.14
CA GLY A 210 -10.20 55.39 -21.44
C GLY A 210 -8.83 55.32 -22.08
N HIS A 211 -8.49 54.15 -22.64
CA HIS A 211 -7.65 54.04 -23.82
C HIS A 211 -8.19 52.94 -24.73
N ASN A 212 -8.04 53.19 -26.02
CA ASN A 212 -8.82 52.67 -27.14
C ASN A 212 -8.30 51.29 -27.63
N THR A 213 -9.23 50.32 -27.75
CA THR A 213 -9.35 49.25 -28.77
C THR A 213 -8.13 48.37 -29.12
N GLY A 214 -8.16 47.03 -29.02
CA GLY A 214 -9.24 46.10 -28.69
C GLY A 214 -8.84 44.63 -28.89
N PHE A 215 -9.57 43.73 -28.20
CA PHE A 215 -9.82 42.29 -28.44
C PHE A 215 -8.61 41.32 -28.50
N TYR A 216 -8.52 40.19 -27.79
CA TYR A 216 -9.47 39.37 -27.02
C TYR A 216 -8.70 38.55 -25.96
N GLU A 217 -9.41 38.14 -24.90
CA GLU A 217 -8.98 37.23 -23.83
C GLU A 217 -8.23 35.99 -24.32
N SER A 218 -7.22 35.53 -23.56
CA SER A 218 -7.16 34.12 -23.18
C SER A 218 -6.22 33.92 -21.99
N SER A 219 -6.78 33.38 -20.91
CA SER A 219 -6.14 32.44 -19.99
C SER A 219 -4.86 31.83 -20.56
N GLU A 220 -3.72 31.98 -19.88
CA GLU A 220 -2.52 31.19 -20.15
C GLU A 220 -2.80 29.74 -19.74
N GLU A 221 -3.44 29.05 -20.67
CA GLU A 221 -3.44 27.61 -20.81
C GLU A 221 -1.98 27.20 -21.02
N ILE A 222 -1.38 26.60 -19.98
CA ILE A 222 -0.02 26.03 -20.04
C ILE A 222 0.05 25.13 -21.28
N ARG A 223 0.80 25.57 -22.29
CA ARG A 223 1.02 24.77 -23.48
C ARG A 223 2.15 23.79 -23.19
N TRP A 224 1.93 22.54 -23.53
CA TRP A 224 2.94 21.48 -23.40
C TRP A 224 4.22 21.75 -24.23
N SER A 225 4.20 22.72 -25.16
CA SER A 225 5.40 23.22 -25.85
C SER A 225 6.40 23.89 -24.91
N ASP A 226 5.93 24.47 -23.81
CA ASP A 226 6.77 25.30 -22.93
C ASP A 226 7.71 24.40 -22.07
N PHE A 227 7.33 23.13 -21.86
CA PHE A 227 8.19 22.12 -21.21
C PHE A 227 9.22 21.51 -22.17
N ALA A 228 8.99 21.53 -23.48
CA ALA A 228 9.89 20.93 -24.47
C ALA A 228 11.17 21.78 -24.64
N GLU A 229 11.01 23.11 -24.56
CA GLU A 229 12.12 24.07 -24.64
C GLU A 229 13.01 24.01 -23.39
N GLU A 230 12.43 23.77 -22.21
CA GLU A 230 13.16 23.64 -20.94
C GLU A 230 13.99 22.34 -20.84
N LEU A 231 13.58 21.28 -21.54
CA LEU A 231 14.27 19.98 -21.56
C LEU A 231 15.22 19.80 -22.76
N GLY A 232 15.35 20.81 -23.63
CA GLY A 232 16.30 20.81 -24.75
C GLY A 232 15.92 19.88 -25.91
N TRP A 233 14.63 19.68 -26.17
CA TRP A 233 14.16 18.78 -27.23
C TRP A 233 14.24 19.48 -28.61
N PRO A 234 14.62 18.75 -29.68
CA PRO A 234 14.61 19.32 -31.03
C PRO A 234 13.20 19.73 -31.45
N ASP A 235 13.13 20.87 -32.15
CA ASP A 235 11.87 21.44 -32.61
C ASP A 235 11.17 20.48 -33.58
N GLY A 236 9.95 20.03 -33.23
CA GLY A 236 9.17 19.06 -34.02
C GLY A 236 9.30 17.58 -33.61
N TYR A 237 9.89 17.26 -32.45
CA TYR A 237 9.92 15.88 -31.94
C TYR A 237 8.59 15.47 -31.30
N ASP A 238 7.89 14.50 -31.89
CA ASP A 238 6.75 13.81 -31.28
C ASP A 238 7.22 12.49 -30.64
N PRO A 239 7.14 12.32 -29.30
CA PRO A 239 7.53 11.08 -28.63
C PRO A 239 6.68 9.85 -28.99
N TRP A 240 5.63 10.04 -29.78
CA TRP A 240 4.67 8.99 -30.17
C TRP A 240 4.57 8.81 -31.69
N SER A 241 5.47 9.38 -32.48
CA SER A 241 5.64 8.96 -33.87
C SER A 241 6.54 7.73 -33.93
N ASP A 242 5.97 6.61 -34.40
CA ASP A 242 6.62 5.31 -34.60
C ASP A 242 8.03 5.35 -35.21
#